data_AF-A0A966UUK4-F1
#
_entry.id   AF-A0A966UUK4-F1
#
_cell.length_a   1.000
_cell.length_b   1.000
_cell.length_c   1.000
_cell.angle_alpha   90.00
_cell.angle_beta   90.00
_cell.angle_gamma   90.00
#
_symmetry.space_group_name_H-M   'P 1'
#
loop_
_entity.id
_entity.type
_entity.pdbx_description
1 polymer ?
#
loop_
_entity_poly.entity_id
_entity_poly.type
_entity_poly.pdbx_seq_one_letter_code
_entity_poly.pdbx_strand_id
1 'polypeptide(L)'
;MANNSSKQFFTSEALLGFLLGVSLLFGWISQGPSNQELLANYAKAQDLSNLIAENKGFAWWSPHYLGGAPTAPLAGMGLSLFWMWLGGLFLPPLIGGKIMGFLALLASGLLMASFLRRLTGDNRAAWVGAFFYALGPQAALRLAGNEHMPVVFCLPYPPLIGWALLEIATRNSGRGILILGLAAAGMSLTFNKMAAVFGPVAAGLALWLHFHFPTKTMPLLKGALLALGVWLVLGIFPQLPGLRETGNMTLFSTDPLDGWQSSFSIKSSLSWFDRGGLLTQGMPPNFTVEAGGFYLGLVMAVATA
;
A
#
# COMPACT_ATOMS: atom_id res chain seq x y z
N MET A 1 -19.30 17.62 -36.34
CA MET A 1 -18.41 16.53 -36.79
C MET A 1 -18.06 15.67 -35.59
N ALA A 2 -18.67 14.49 -35.51
CA ALA A 2 -18.41 13.52 -34.45
C ALA A 2 -17.07 12.84 -34.73
N ASN A 3 -16.06 13.12 -33.89
CA ASN A 3 -14.78 12.42 -34.02
C ASN A 3 -14.92 11.07 -33.31
N ASN A 4 -15.09 10.02 -34.11
CA ASN A 4 -14.98 8.63 -33.72
C ASN A 4 -13.53 8.35 -33.27
N SER A 5 -13.16 8.72 -32.04
CA SER A 5 -11.96 8.16 -31.44
C SER A 5 -12.30 6.71 -31.07
N SER A 6 -11.84 5.77 -31.90
CA SER A 6 -11.83 4.37 -31.54
C SER A 6 -11.31 4.22 -30.10
N LYS A 7 -11.98 3.39 -29.31
CA LYS A 7 -11.58 3.06 -27.94
C LYS A 7 -10.29 2.24 -27.98
N GLN A 8 -9.16 2.84 -28.36
CA GLN A 8 -7.86 2.21 -28.22
C GLN A 8 -7.53 2.16 -26.73
N PHE A 9 -7.82 1.00 -26.13
CA PHE A 9 -7.44 0.69 -24.76
C PHE A 9 -5.91 0.57 -24.63
N PHE A 10 -5.23 0.28 -25.75
CA PHE A 10 -3.78 0.18 -25.88
C PHE A 10 -3.22 1.44 -26.55
N THR A 11 -2.45 2.22 -25.80
CA THR A 11 -1.63 3.32 -26.32
C THR A 11 -0.15 2.96 -26.23
N SER A 12 0.70 3.69 -26.96
CA SER A 12 2.16 3.52 -26.91
C SER A 12 2.71 3.61 -25.48
N GLU A 13 2.13 4.48 -24.64
CA GLU A 13 2.52 4.65 -23.24
C GLU A 13 2.21 3.40 -22.40
N ALA A 14 1.05 2.76 -22.64
CA ALA A 14 0.69 1.51 -21.95
C ALA A 14 1.67 0.38 -22.30
N LEU A 15 2.05 0.28 -23.58
CA LEU A 15 3.03 -0.71 -24.04
C LEU A 15 4.41 -0.46 -23.42
N LEU A 16 4.89 0.79 -23.42
CA LEU A 16 6.17 1.15 -22.82
C LEU A 16 6.20 0.87 -21.31
N GLY A 17 5.14 1.23 -20.59
CA GLY A 17 5.01 0.93 -19.17
C GLY A 17 5.03 -0.57 -18.88
N PHE A 18 4.34 -1.36 -19.70
CA PHE A 18 4.35 -2.82 -19.57
C PHE A 18 5.73 -3.42 -19.83
N LEU A 19 6.39 -3.06 -20.93
CA LEU A 19 7.72 -3.56 -21.29
C LEU A 19 8.77 -3.20 -20.23
N LEU A 20 8.73 -1.97 -19.73
CA LEU A 20 9.61 -1.56 -18.63
C LEU A 20 9.32 -2.35 -17.36
N GLY A 21 8.05 -2.51 -16.99
CA GLY A 21 7.65 -3.31 -15.83
C GLY A 21 8.16 -4.75 -15.91
N VAL A 22 7.99 -5.42 -17.06
CA VAL A 22 8.48 -6.79 -17.27
C VAL A 22 10.00 -6.85 -17.17
N SER A 23 10.71 -5.88 -17.75
CA SER A 23 12.17 -5.81 -17.68
C SER A 23 12.67 -5.63 -16.24
N LEU A 24 12.00 -4.78 -15.45
CA LEU A 24 12.31 -4.56 -14.05
C LEU A 24 12.03 -5.81 -13.20
N LEU A 25 10.91 -6.50 -13.44
CA LEU A 25 10.60 -7.75 -12.75
C LEU A 25 11.67 -8.81 -13.04
N PHE A 26 12.05 -8.97 -14.31
CA PHE A 26 13.08 -9.93 -14.71
C PHE A 26 14.44 -9.61 -14.06
N GLY A 27 14.82 -8.34 -14.00
CA GLY A 27 16.01 -7.90 -13.30
C GLY A 27 15.96 -8.14 -11.79
N TRP A 28 14.79 -8.00 -11.16
CA TRP A 28 14.63 -8.13 -9.71
C TRP A 28 14.44 -9.57 -9.23
N ILE A 29 13.76 -10.43 -10.00
CA ILE A 29 13.49 -11.82 -9.61
C ILE A 29 14.76 -12.66 -9.48
N SER A 30 15.81 -12.30 -10.24
CA SER A 30 17.13 -12.92 -10.18
C SER A 30 17.98 -12.46 -9.00
N GLN A 31 17.58 -11.37 -8.32
CA GLN A 31 18.30 -10.88 -7.13
C GLN A 31 17.94 -11.71 -5.90
N GLY A 32 18.87 -11.76 -4.94
CA GLY A 32 18.61 -12.29 -3.60
C GLY A 32 17.60 -11.44 -2.79
N PRO A 33 17.37 -11.78 -1.52
CA PRO A 33 16.56 -10.98 -0.61
C PRO A 33 17.26 -9.65 -0.30
N SER A 34 16.54 -8.54 -0.36
CA SER A 34 17.14 -7.21 -0.27
C SER A 34 17.16 -6.62 1.14
N ASN A 35 16.29 -7.06 2.07
CA ASN A 35 16.30 -6.64 3.49
C ASN A 35 15.37 -7.48 4.41
N GLN A 36 15.31 -8.81 4.20
CA GLN A 36 14.58 -9.82 4.99
C GLN A 36 13.06 -9.63 5.20
N GLU A 37 12.47 -8.46 4.95
CA GLU A 37 11.05 -8.21 5.21
C GLU A 37 10.13 -9.12 4.40
N LEU A 38 10.48 -9.43 3.14
CA LEU A 38 9.71 -10.37 2.32
C LEU A 38 9.65 -11.75 2.98
N LEU A 39 10.80 -12.33 3.31
CA LEU A 39 10.88 -13.66 3.90
C LEU A 39 10.32 -13.70 5.33
N ALA A 40 10.50 -12.63 6.11
CA ALA A 40 9.91 -12.51 7.44
C ALA A 40 8.37 -12.45 7.38
N ASN A 41 7.81 -11.68 6.43
CA ASN A 41 6.36 -11.63 6.21
C ASN A 41 5.82 -12.96 5.68
N TYR A 42 6.56 -13.65 4.81
CA TYR A 42 6.19 -15.00 4.37
C TYR A 42 6.22 -16.00 5.53
N ALA A 43 7.26 -16.03 6.36
CA ALA A 43 7.36 -16.93 7.50
C ALA A 43 6.19 -16.75 8.47
N LYS A 44 5.81 -15.49 8.79
CA LYS A 44 4.62 -15.18 9.58
C LYS A 44 3.34 -15.71 8.93
N ALA A 45 3.20 -15.54 7.62
CA ALA A 45 2.04 -16.01 6.88
C ALA A 45 1.93 -17.54 6.89
N GLN A 46 3.04 -18.23 6.67
CA GLN A 46 3.12 -19.69 6.70
C GLN A 46 2.80 -20.23 8.09
N ASP A 47 3.42 -19.65 9.13
CA ASP A 47 3.18 -20.02 10.52
C ASP A 47 1.70 -19.91 10.89
N LEU A 48 1.09 -18.75 10.61
CA LEU A 48 -0.33 -18.53 10.86
C LEU A 48 -1.21 -19.51 10.08
N SER A 49 -0.87 -19.82 8.83
CA SER A 49 -1.63 -20.78 8.02
C SER A 49 -1.58 -22.20 8.59
N ASN A 50 -0.41 -22.64 9.06
CA ASN A 50 -0.24 -23.95 9.68
C ASN A 50 -1.05 -24.03 10.98
N LEU A 51 -0.93 -23.02 11.84
CA LEU A 51 -1.67 -22.97 13.10
C LEU A 51 -3.19 -22.92 12.89
N ILE A 52 -3.67 -22.24 11.84
CA ILE A 52 -5.09 -22.23 11.49
C ILE A 52 -5.56 -23.63 11.08
N ALA A 53 -4.76 -24.33 10.28
CA ALA A 53 -5.07 -25.68 9.83
C ALA A 53 -5.08 -26.68 10.99
N GLU A 54 -4.08 -26.60 11.88
CA GLU A 54 -3.94 -27.45 13.07
C GLU A 54 -5.08 -27.23 14.07
N ASN A 55 -5.40 -25.96 14.37
CA ASN A 55 -6.43 -25.61 15.35
C ASN A 55 -7.86 -25.67 14.80
N LYS A 56 -8.04 -25.90 13.48
CA LYS A 56 -9.34 -25.83 12.77
C LYS A 56 -10.08 -24.51 13.03
N GLY A 57 -9.33 -23.42 13.15
CA GLY A 57 -9.86 -22.12 13.54
C GLY A 57 -8.75 -21.08 13.67
N PHE A 58 -9.10 -19.82 13.91
CA PHE A 58 -8.10 -18.77 14.06
C PHE A 58 -7.20 -19.05 15.28
N ALA A 59 -5.89 -19.15 15.04
CA ALA A 59 -4.92 -19.34 16.10
C ALA A 59 -4.55 -18.00 16.70
N TRP A 60 -5.00 -17.73 17.93
CA TRP A 60 -4.73 -16.47 18.64
C TRP A 60 -3.33 -16.35 19.23
N TRP A 61 -2.56 -17.43 19.20
CA TRP A 61 -1.22 -17.53 19.77
C TRP A 61 -0.31 -18.34 18.84
N SER A 62 0.93 -17.88 18.65
CA SER A 62 1.98 -18.63 17.94
C SER A 62 3.14 -18.92 18.88
N PRO A 63 3.61 -20.18 18.99
CA PRO A 63 4.81 -20.52 19.74
C PRO A 63 6.11 -20.25 18.95
N HIS A 64 6.01 -20.02 17.63
CA HIS A 64 7.16 -20.00 16.72
C HIS A 64 7.78 -18.62 16.53
N TYR A 65 7.00 -17.55 16.73
CA TYR A 65 7.46 -16.18 16.53
C TYR A 65 7.76 -15.48 17.87
N LEU A 66 8.91 -14.82 17.97
CA LEU A 66 9.38 -14.08 19.17
C LEU A 66 9.36 -14.91 20.48
N GLY A 67 9.53 -16.24 20.39
CA GLY A 67 9.50 -17.12 21.57
C GLY A 67 8.10 -17.36 22.15
N GLY A 68 7.05 -17.01 21.42
CA GLY A 68 5.67 -17.07 21.87
C GLY A 68 5.02 -15.69 21.85
N ALA A 69 4.06 -15.46 20.94
CA ALA A 69 3.39 -14.18 20.83
C ALA A 69 1.91 -14.31 20.45
N PRO A 70 1.05 -13.37 20.89
CA PRO A 70 -0.31 -13.29 20.39
C PRO A 70 -0.29 -12.92 18.91
N THR A 71 -1.11 -13.60 18.12
CA THR A 71 -1.27 -13.33 16.68
C THR A 71 -2.32 -12.24 16.43
N ALA A 72 -3.06 -11.81 17.45
CA ALA A 72 -4.09 -10.78 17.33
C ALA A 72 -3.61 -9.48 16.65
N PRO A 73 -2.39 -8.96 16.91
CA PRO A 73 -1.87 -7.79 16.18
C PRO A 73 -1.64 -8.05 14.69
N LEU A 74 -1.48 -9.31 14.26
CA LEU A 74 -1.34 -9.68 12.86
C LEU A 74 -2.66 -9.56 12.08
N ALA A 75 -3.82 -9.45 12.76
CA ALA A 75 -5.11 -9.23 12.10
C ALA A 75 -5.11 -7.96 11.23
N GLY A 76 -4.40 -6.90 11.66
CA GLY A 76 -4.22 -5.67 10.88
C GLY A 76 -3.30 -5.79 9.66
N MET A 77 -2.72 -6.97 9.45
CA MET A 77 -1.95 -7.34 8.25
C MET A 77 -2.46 -8.62 7.61
N GLY A 78 -3.67 -9.09 7.98
CA GLY A 78 -4.20 -10.37 7.54
C GLY A 78 -4.25 -10.54 6.02
N LEU A 79 -4.60 -9.48 5.28
CA LEU A 79 -4.58 -9.53 3.81
C LEU A 79 -3.16 -9.56 3.25
N SER A 80 -2.22 -8.81 3.82
CA SER A 80 -0.81 -8.87 3.42
C SER A 80 -0.26 -10.29 3.60
N LEU A 81 -0.54 -10.91 4.75
CA LEU A 81 -0.12 -12.28 5.03
C LEU A 81 -0.79 -13.28 4.08
N PHE A 82 -2.08 -13.10 3.79
CA PHE A 82 -2.79 -13.93 2.81
C PHE A 82 -2.12 -13.88 1.42
N TRP A 83 -1.77 -12.69 0.93
CA TRP A 83 -1.10 -12.55 -0.37
C TRP A 83 0.29 -13.17 -0.38
N MET A 84 1.05 -13.04 0.71
CA MET A 84 2.36 -13.69 0.86
C MET A 84 2.23 -15.21 0.85
N TRP A 85 1.28 -15.76 1.62
CA TRP A 85 1.02 -17.18 1.65
C TRP A 85 0.63 -17.72 0.27
N LEU A 86 -0.28 -17.01 -0.43
CA LEU A 86 -0.71 -17.37 -1.78
C LEU A 86 0.46 -17.45 -2.76
N GLY A 87 1.41 -16.52 -2.67
CA GLY A 87 2.62 -16.51 -3.51
C GLY A 87 3.50 -17.73 -3.31
N GLY A 88 3.59 -18.26 -2.07
CA GLY A 88 4.39 -19.44 -1.76
C GLY A 88 3.71 -20.79 -1.97
N LEU A 89 2.43 -20.82 -2.38
CA LEU A 89 1.75 -22.10 -2.68
C LEU A 89 2.30 -22.80 -3.93
N PHE A 90 2.74 -22.02 -4.91
CA PHE A 90 3.10 -22.52 -6.24
C PHE A 90 4.56 -22.29 -6.61
N LEU A 91 5.28 -21.48 -5.84
CA LEU A 91 6.63 -21.02 -6.14
C LEU A 91 7.48 -20.97 -4.89
N PRO A 92 8.82 -21.01 -5.00
CA PRO A 92 9.69 -20.77 -3.86
C PRO A 92 9.35 -19.42 -3.21
N PRO A 93 9.32 -19.32 -1.87
CA PRO A 93 8.77 -18.17 -1.15
C PRO A 93 9.29 -16.81 -1.60
N LEU A 94 10.59 -16.74 -1.89
CA LEU A 94 11.23 -15.53 -2.39
C LEU A 94 10.63 -15.08 -3.73
N ILE A 95 10.62 -15.95 -4.74
CA ILE A 95 10.13 -15.59 -6.08
C ILE A 95 8.60 -15.44 -6.07
N GLY A 96 7.89 -16.26 -5.31
CA GLY A 96 6.45 -16.12 -5.10
C GLY A 96 6.06 -14.76 -4.51
N GLY A 97 6.75 -14.33 -3.45
CA GLY A 97 6.56 -13.00 -2.84
C GLY A 97 6.86 -11.86 -3.82
N LYS A 98 7.97 -11.96 -4.58
CA LYS A 98 8.33 -10.95 -5.59
C LYS A 98 7.27 -10.82 -6.68
N ILE A 99 6.75 -11.94 -7.18
CA ILE A 99 5.68 -11.95 -8.19
C ILE A 99 4.40 -11.34 -7.61
N MET A 100 3.99 -11.71 -6.39
CA MET A 100 2.81 -11.13 -5.76
C MET A 100 2.94 -9.61 -5.57
N GLY A 101 4.11 -9.13 -5.13
CA GLY A 101 4.39 -7.70 -5.02
C GLY A 101 4.30 -6.97 -6.37
N PHE A 102 4.87 -7.57 -7.41
CA PHE A 102 4.79 -7.01 -8.75
C PHE A 102 3.36 -7.00 -9.31
N LEU A 103 2.58 -8.06 -9.08
CA LEU A 103 1.17 -8.11 -9.48
C LEU A 103 0.34 -7.03 -8.77
N ALA A 104 0.59 -6.81 -7.48
CA ALA A 104 -0.03 -5.70 -6.76
C ALA A 104 0.38 -4.35 -7.35
N LEU A 105 1.65 -4.18 -7.72
CA LEU A 105 2.12 -2.96 -8.38
C LEU A 105 1.43 -2.73 -9.74
N LEU A 106 1.32 -3.78 -10.56
CA LEU A 106 0.63 -3.73 -11.84
C LEU A 106 -0.84 -3.34 -11.64
N ALA A 107 -1.54 -4.01 -10.71
CA ALA A 107 -2.92 -3.70 -10.37
C ALA A 107 -3.07 -2.23 -9.93
N SER A 108 -2.11 -1.73 -9.13
CA SER A 108 -2.10 -0.33 -8.69
C SER A 108 -1.99 0.66 -9.85
N GLY A 109 -1.13 0.39 -10.83
CA GLY A 109 -0.99 1.21 -12.04
C GLY A 109 -2.25 1.20 -12.90
N LEU A 110 -2.84 0.02 -13.13
CA LEU A 110 -4.08 -0.11 -13.92
C LEU A 110 -5.28 0.59 -13.25
N LEU A 111 -5.40 0.47 -11.93
CA LEU A 111 -6.42 1.17 -11.16
C LEU A 111 -6.20 2.68 -11.19
N MET A 112 -4.95 3.14 -11.08
CA MET A 112 -4.61 4.55 -11.19
C MET A 112 -4.94 5.11 -12.57
N ALA A 113 -4.61 4.40 -13.65
CA ALA A 113 -4.99 4.79 -15.02
C ALA A 113 -6.52 4.91 -15.13
N SER A 114 -7.25 3.93 -14.58
CA SER A 114 -8.71 3.93 -14.61
C SER A 114 -9.31 5.11 -13.82
N PHE A 115 -8.76 5.43 -12.66
CA PHE A 115 -9.14 6.58 -11.85
C PHE A 115 -8.87 7.90 -12.58
N LEU A 116 -7.63 8.12 -13.05
CA LEU A 116 -7.22 9.37 -13.69
C LEU A 116 -7.92 9.60 -15.02
N ARG A 117 -8.14 8.54 -15.81
CA ARG A 117 -8.90 8.65 -17.06
C ARG A 117 -10.33 9.11 -16.79
N ARG A 118 -10.93 8.62 -15.71
CA ARG A 118 -12.27 9.05 -15.31
C ARG A 118 -12.28 10.48 -14.78
N LEU A 119 -11.27 10.86 -13.99
CA LEU A 119 -11.18 12.18 -13.39
C LEU A 119 -10.93 13.28 -14.44
N THR A 120 -10.03 13.02 -15.37
CA THR A 120 -9.55 14.02 -16.34
C THR A 120 -10.25 13.96 -17.69
N GLY A 121 -10.81 12.80 -18.06
CA GLY A 121 -11.30 12.54 -19.42
C GLY A 121 -10.19 12.30 -20.44
N ASP A 122 -8.91 12.42 -20.05
CA ASP A 122 -7.74 12.28 -20.92
C ASP A 122 -7.04 10.93 -20.70
N ASN A 123 -6.89 10.17 -21.79
CA ASN A 123 -6.25 8.86 -21.77
C ASN A 123 -4.71 8.94 -21.62
N ARG A 124 -4.06 10.00 -22.13
CA ARG A 124 -2.61 10.18 -22.01
C ARG A 124 -2.24 10.56 -20.58
N ALA A 125 -2.92 11.56 -20.02
CA ALA A 125 -2.73 11.96 -18.62
C ALA A 125 -2.91 10.78 -17.67
N ALA A 126 -3.88 9.90 -17.96
CA ALA A 126 -4.12 8.70 -17.18
C ALA A 126 -2.95 7.71 -17.18
N TRP A 127 -2.40 7.38 -18.35
CA TRP A 127 -1.28 6.45 -18.45
C TRP A 127 0.02 7.03 -17.90
N VAL A 128 0.28 8.32 -18.14
CA VAL A 128 1.44 9.00 -17.58
C VAL A 128 1.37 9.03 -16.05
N GLY A 129 0.21 9.38 -15.48
CA GLY A 129 0.04 9.38 -14.03
C GLY A 129 0.11 7.98 -13.42
N ALA A 130 -0.44 6.96 -14.09
CA ALA A 130 -0.30 5.57 -13.69
C ALA A 130 1.16 5.09 -13.69
N PHE A 131 1.93 5.49 -14.70
CA PHE A 131 3.36 5.20 -14.80
C PHE A 131 4.13 5.79 -13.62
N PHE A 132 3.92 7.09 -13.33
CA PHE A 132 4.58 7.74 -12.18
C PHE A 132 4.14 7.17 -10.83
N TYR A 133 2.90 6.71 -10.73
CA TYR A 133 2.39 6.09 -9.52
C TYR A 133 3.02 4.71 -9.26
N ALA A 134 3.00 3.83 -10.27
CA ALA A 134 3.50 2.46 -10.13
C ALA A 134 5.03 2.38 -10.16
N LEU A 135 5.69 3.18 -10.99
CA LEU A 135 7.16 3.17 -11.13
C LEU A 135 7.82 4.36 -10.44
N GLY A 136 7.08 5.06 -9.59
CA GLY A 136 7.63 6.08 -8.73
C GLY A 136 8.77 5.51 -7.88
N PRO A 137 9.86 6.26 -7.65
CA PRO A 137 11.00 5.74 -6.90
C PRO A 137 10.66 5.19 -5.51
N GLN A 138 9.62 5.73 -4.89
CA GLN A 138 9.07 5.24 -3.63
C GLN A 138 8.52 3.82 -3.75
N ALA A 139 7.75 3.55 -4.79
CA ALA A 139 7.20 2.23 -5.04
C ALA A 139 8.32 1.22 -5.34
N ALA A 140 9.30 1.62 -6.14
CA ALA A 140 10.49 0.81 -6.42
C ALA A 140 11.31 0.52 -5.16
N LEU A 141 11.54 1.53 -4.31
CA LEU A 141 12.27 1.37 -3.05
C LEU A 141 11.51 0.45 -2.09
N ARG A 142 10.19 0.59 -1.96
CA ARG A 142 9.37 -0.26 -1.08
C ARG A 142 9.29 -1.69 -1.60
N LEU A 143 9.23 -1.89 -2.90
CA LEU A 143 9.16 -3.20 -3.53
C LEU A 143 10.50 -3.93 -3.51
N ALA A 144 11.55 -3.32 -4.07
CA ALA A 144 12.81 -3.99 -4.36
C ALA A 144 13.97 -3.60 -3.43
N GLY A 145 13.90 -2.44 -2.77
CA GLY A 145 14.93 -2.01 -1.81
C GLY A 145 14.66 -2.57 -0.41
N ASN A 146 13.50 -2.25 0.15
CA ASN A 146 13.11 -2.64 1.50
C ASN A 146 12.34 -3.96 1.52
N GLU A 147 11.76 -4.37 0.39
CA GLU A 147 10.84 -5.53 0.36
C GLU A 147 9.69 -5.41 1.38
N HIS A 148 9.22 -4.17 1.61
CA HIS A 148 8.18 -3.83 2.56
C HIS A 148 6.80 -4.13 1.97
N MET A 149 6.52 -5.43 1.81
CA MET A 149 5.35 -5.98 1.12
C MET A 149 4.00 -5.42 1.60
N PRO A 150 3.77 -5.17 2.92
CA PRO A 150 2.51 -4.58 3.36
C PRO A 150 2.19 -3.23 2.70
N VAL A 151 3.20 -2.38 2.49
CA VAL A 151 3.00 -1.10 1.78
C VAL A 151 2.74 -1.32 0.29
N VAL A 152 3.47 -2.25 -0.34
CA VAL A 152 3.27 -2.57 -1.76
C VAL A 152 1.85 -3.08 -2.02
N PHE A 153 1.38 -4.00 -1.19
CA PHE A 153 0.00 -4.52 -1.27
C PHE A 153 -1.06 -3.46 -0.98
N CYS A 154 -0.70 -2.35 -0.32
CA CYS A 154 -1.61 -1.23 -0.14
C CYS A 154 -1.78 -0.34 -1.38
N LEU A 155 -0.83 -0.32 -2.32
CA LEU A 155 -0.84 0.60 -3.48
C LEU A 155 -2.08 0.48 -4.39
N PRO A 156 -2.74 -0.68 -4.55
CA PRO A 156 -3.99 -0.76 -5.29
C PRO A 156 -5.17 0.02 -4.67
N TYR A 157 -5.20 0.20 -3.35
CA TYR A 157 -6.39 0.76 -2.68
C TYR A 157 -6.56 2.28 -2.86
N PRO A 158 -5.53 3.14 -2.79
CA PRO A 158 -5.66 4.57 -3.05
C PRO A 158 -6.38 4.94 -4.36
N PRO A 159 -5.99 4.42 -5.55
CA PRO A 159 -6.71 4.73 -6.78
C PRO A 159 -8.13 4.15 -6.79
N LEU A 160 -8.37 3.01 -6.13
CA LEU A 160 -9.70 2.42 -6.02
C LEU A 160 -10.63 3.29 -5.14
N ILE A 161 -10.12 3.80 -4.03
CA ILE A 161 -10.81 4.75 -3.14
C ILE A 161 -11.13 6.05 -3.90
N GLY A 162 -10.15 6.60 -4.62
CA GLY A 162 -10.34 7.80 -5.43
C GLY A 162 -11.39 7.61 -6.54
N TRP A 163 -11.34 6.47 -7.23
CA TRP A 163 -12.33 6.10 -8.24
C TRP A 163 -13.73 5.95 -7.65
N ALA A 164 -13.84 5.30 -6.49
CA ALA A 164 -15.11 5.09 -5.82
C ALA A 164 -15.74 6.41 -5.33
N LEU A 165 -14.94 7.30 -4.73
CA LEU A 165 -15.38 8.64 -4.35
C LEU A 165 -15.89 9.43 -5.56
N LEU A 166 -15.17 9.38 -6.67
CA LEU A 166 -15.58 10.03 -7.92
C LEU A 166 -16.87 9.42 -8.50
N GLU A 167 -17.02 8.10 -8.45
CA GLU A 167 -18.22 7.38 -8.88
C GLU A 167 -19.45 7.77 -8.04
N ILE A 168 -19.31 7.93 -6.71
CA ILE A 168 -20.38 8.42 -5.84
C ILE A 168 -20.70 9.88 -6.14
N ALA A 169 -19.68 10.75 -6.22
CA ALA A 169 -19.85 12.19 -6.45
C ALA A 169 -20.55 12.48 -7.79
N THR A 170 -20.24 11.71 -8.83
CA THR A 170 -20.77 11.94 -10.18
C THR A 170 -22.10 11.23 -10.46
N ARG A 171 -22.34 10.05 -9.86
CA ARG A 171 -23.46 9.18 -10.24
C ARG A 171 -24.36 8.73 -9.10
N ASN A 172 -24.08 9.07 -7.84
CA ASN A 172 -24.80 8.54 -6.68
C ASN A 172 -24.91 6.99 -6.70
N SER A 173 -23.78 6.33 -6.93
CA SER A 173 -23.71 4.90 -7.26
C SER A 173 -23.55 4.04 -6.00
N GLY A 174 -24.49 3.11 -5.76
CA GLY A 174 -24.38 2.11 -4.68
C GLY A 174 -23.16 1.20 -4.83
N ARG A 175 -22.76 0.90 -6.08
CA ARG A 175 -21.51 0.18 -6.38
C ARG A 175 -20.29 0.98 -5.90
N GLY A 176 -20.29 2.29 -6.09
CA GLY A 176 -19.22 3.17 -5.59
C GLY A 176 -19.12 3.12 -4.07
N ILE A 177 -20.25 3.15 -3.36
CA ILE A 177 -20.30 3.04 -1.90
C ILE A 177 -19.67 1.72 -1.42
N LEU A 178 -20.08 0.60 -2.02
CA LEU A 178 -19.56 -0.71 -1.67
C LEU A 178 -18.05 -0.82 -1.94
N ILE A 179 -17.59 -0.37 -3.11
CA ILE A 179 -16.16 -0.39 -3.47
C ILE A 179 -15.36 0.50 -2.52
N LEU A 180 -15.86 1.67 -2.14
CA LEU A 180 -15.19 2.56 -1.19
C LEU A 180 -14.99 1.87 0.17
N GLY A 181 -16.06 1.28 0.71
CA GLY A 181 -16.01 0.56 1.99
C GLY A 181 -15.08 -0.65 1.95
N LEU A 182 -15.15 -1.47 0.89
CA LEU A 182 -14.28 -2.63 0.69
C LEU A 182 -12.81 -2.23 0.49
N ALA A 183 -12.54 -1.15 -0.24
CA ALA A 183 -11.18 -0.68 -0.48
C ALA A 183 -10.55 -0.13 0.81
N ALA A 184 -11.31 0.62 1.62
CA ALA A 184 -10.86 1.10 2.92
C ALA A 184 -10.63 -0.06 3.90
N ALA A 185 -11.54 -1.04 3.93
CA ALA A 185 -11.38 -2.25 4.74
C ALA A 185 -10.16 -3.07 4.31
N GLY A 186 -10.01 -3.29 3.01
CA GLY A 186 -8.87 -3.98 2.43
C GLY A 186 -7.55 -3.29 2.76
N MET A 187 -7.48 -1.96 2.62
CA MET A 187 -6.29 -1.19 2.99
C MET A 187 -5.95 -1.33 4.47
N SER A 188 -6.97 -1.30 5.34
CA SER A 188 -6.79 -1.46 6.78
C SER A 188 -6.26 -2.87 7.12
N LEU A 189 -6.89 -3.92 6.61
CA LEU A 189 -6.45 -5.30 6.82
C LEU A 189 -5.13 -5.65 6.13
N THR A 190 -4.66 -4.81 5.21
CA THR A 190 -3.35 -4.96 4.56
C THR A 190 -2.28 -4.28 5.41
N PHE A 191 -2.49 -3.01 5.77
CA PHE A 191 -1.59 -2.28 6.65
C PHE A 191 -2.26 -1.05 7.29
N ASN A 192 -2.62 -1.16 8.56
CA ASN A 192 -3.26 -0.09 9.34
C ASN A 192 -2.56 1.27 9.31
N LYS A 193 -1.21 1.27 9.34
CA LYS A 193 -0.44 2.52 9.30
C LYS A 193 -0.70 3.28 8.01
N MET A 194 -0.79 2.57 6.88
CA MET A 194 -1.09 3.19 5.59
C MET A 194 -2.53 3.67 5.52
N ALA A 195 -3.49 2.92 6.07
CA ALA A 195 -4.89 3.38 6.14
C ALA A 195 -5.01 4.69 6.95
N ALA A 196 -4.32 4.78 8.09
CA ALA A 196 -4.29 6.00 8.91
C ALA A 196 -3.62 7.19 8.18
N VAL A 197 -2.47 6.96 7.53
CA VAL A 197 -1.74 8.00 6.79
C VAL A 197 -2.50 8.46 5.55
N PHE A 198 -3.22 7.57 4.87
CA PHE A 198 -3.98 7.90 3.66
C PHE A 198 -5.35 8.54 3.95
N GLY A 199 -5.90 8.33 5.15
CA GLY A 199 -7.19 8.89 5.57
C GLY A 199 -7.35 10.40 5.29
N PRO A 200 -6.40 11.26 5.70
CA PRO A 200 -6.43 12.69 5.39
C PRO A 200 -6.43 13.01 3.89
N VAL A 201 -5.71 12.23 3.07
CA VAL A 201 -5.68 12.40 1.61
C VAL A 201 -7.03 12.05 0.99
N ALA A 202 -7.63 10.94 1.41
CA ALA A 202 -8.97 10.54 0.97
C ALA A 202 -10.04 11.56 1.39
N ALA A 203 -9.93 12.10 2.61
CA ALA A 203 -10.81 13.16 3.10
C ALA A 203 -10.65 14.46 2.30
N GLY A 204 -9.41 14.88 2.01
CA GLY A 204 -9.12 16.03 1.15
C GLY A 204 -9.70 15.87 -0.25
N LEU A 205 -9.59 14.67 -0.85
CA LEU A 205 -10.21 14.37 -2.14
C LEU A 205 -11.74 14.41 -2.07
N ALA A 206 -12.35 13.85 -1.02
CA ALA A 206 -13.80 13.90 -0.82
C ALA A 206 -14.31 15.35 -0.64
N LEU A 207 -13.58 16.18 0.11
CA LEU A 207 -13.87 17.61 0.27
C LEU A 207 -13.75 18.35 -1.07
N TRP A 208 -12.69 18.11 -1.83
CA TRP A 208 -12.54 18.70 -3.16
C TRP A 208 -13.70 18.30 -4.08
N LEU A 209 -14.07 17.01 -4.11
CA LEU A 209 -15.21 16.52 -4.90
C LEU A 209 -16.54 17.13 -4.46
N HIS A 210 -16.72 17.37 -3.16
CA HIS A 210 -17.92 18.02 -2.62
C HIS A 210 -18.09 19.43 -3.20
N PHE A 211 -17.02 20.22 -3.26
CA PHE A 211 -17.08 21.57 -3.83
C PHE A 211 -17.06 21.59 -5.36
N HIS A 212 -16.40 20.62 -6.00
CA HIS A 212 -16.31 20.54 -7.45
C HIS A 212 -17.64 20.09 -8.09
N PHE A 213 -18.42 19.26 -7.39
CA PHE A 213 -19.74 18.78 -7.84
C PHE A 213 -20.87 19.24 -6.88
N PRO A 214 -21.15 20.56 -6.79
CA PRO A 214 -22.01 21.13 -5.75
C PRO A 214 -23.46 20.64 -5.82
N THR A 215 -23.96 20.31 -7.02
CA THR A 215 -25.32 19.79 -7.23
C THR A 215 -25.51 18.34 -6.77
N LYS A 216 -24.43 17.65 -6.36
CA LYS A 216 -24.40 16.23 -5.96
C LYS A 216 -23.78 16.00 -4.57
N THR A 217 -23.73 17.03 -3.74
CA THR A 217 -23.11 17.03 -2.40
C THR A 217 -23.76 16.06 -1.41
N MET A 218 -25.10 16.00 -1.37
CA MET A 218 -25.84 15.09 -0.49
C MET A 218 -25.62 13.60 -0.80
N PRO A 219 -25.65 13.17 -2.07
CA PRO A 219 -25.19 11.84 -2.49
C PRO A 219 -23.80 11.47 -1.97
N LEU A 220 -22.81 12.36 -2.11
CA LEU A 220 -21.43 12.09 -1.70
C LEU A 220 -21.31 11.87 -0.19
N LEU A 221 -21.91 12.75 0.61
CA LEU A 221 -21.86 12.63 2.07
C LEU A 221 -22.56 11.35 2.56
N LYS A 222 -23.78 11.08 2.07
CA LYS A 222 -24.52 9.86 2.43
C LYS A 222 -23.77 8.61 1.99
N GLY A 223 -23.20 8.62 0.78
CA GLY A 223 -22.42 7.49 0.28
C GLY A 223 -21.16 7.23 1.08
N ALA A 224 -20.43 8.28 1.47
CA ALA A 224 -19.26 8.16 2.33
C ALA A 224 -19.61 7.62 3.73
N LEU A 225 -20.71 8.08 4.33
CA LEU A 225 -21.19 7.57 5.63
C LEU A 225 -21.62 6.09 5.57
N LEU A 226 -22.26 5.66 4.48
CA LEU A 226 -22.59 4.24 4.30
C LEU A 226 -21.34 3.38 4.08
N ALA A 227 -20.37 3.88 3.31
CA ALA A 227 -19.09 3.22 3.11
C ALA A 227 -18.28 3.11 4.43
N LEU A 228 -18.38 4.13 5.30
CA LEU A 228 -17.81 4.10 6.64
C LEU A 228 -18.37 2.93 7.46
N GLY A 229 -19.68 2.68 7.39
CA GLY A 229 -20.30 1.51 8.03
C GLY A 229 -19.70 0.18 7.56
N VAL A 230 -19.53 0.01 6.24
CA VAL A 230 -18.88 -1.18 5.67
C VAL A 230 -17.43 -1.31 6.13
N TRP A 231 -16.68 -0.21 6.15
CA TRP A 231 -15.30 -0.18 6.63
C TRP A 231 -15.18 -0.52 8.11
N LEU A 232 -16.07 -0.01 8.96
CA LEU A 232 -16.07 -0.34 10.38
C LEU A 232 -16.25 -1.86 10.55
N VAL A 233 -17.29 -2.43 9.94
CA VAL A 233 -17.63 -3.86 10.02
C VAL A 233 -16.52 -4.77 9.51
N LEU A 234 -15.94 -4.48 8.34
CA LEU A 234 -14.99 -5.39 7.69
C LEU A 234 -13.53 -5.05 7.96
N GLY A 235 -13.22 -3.78 8.20
CA GLY A 235 -11.87 -3.28 8.40
C GLY A 235 -11.48 -3.19 9.87
N ILE A 236 -12.33 -2.61 10.72
CA ILE A 236 -11.98 -2.27 12.10
C ILE A 236 -12.37 -3.37 13.09
N PHE A 237 -13.59 -3.90 13.02
CA PHE A 237 -14.06 -4.94 13.96
C PHE A 237 -13.13 -6.17 14.04
N PRO A 238 -12.60 -6.72 12.92
CA PRO A 238 -11.67 -7.84 12.98
C PRO A 238 -10.36 -7.55 13.71
N GLN A 239 -10.02 -6.27 13.91
CA GLN A 239 -8.76 -5.83 14.51
C GLN A 239 -8.89 -5.45 15.98
N LEU A 240 -10.11 -5.37 16.53
CA LEU A 240 -10.33 -5.01 17.94
C LEU A 240 -9.53 -5.89 18.92
N PRO A 241 -9.40 -7.22 18.71
CA PRO A 241 -8.55 -8.04 19.56
C PRO A 241 -7.08 -7.59 19.50
N GLY A 242 -6.58 -7.24 18.31
CA GLY A 242 -5.22 -6.74 18.13
C GLY A 242 -4.97 -5.42 18.84
N LEU A 243 -5.94 -4.51 18.87
CA LEU A 243 -5.83 -3.25 19.63
C LEU A 243 -5.74 -3.50 21.13
N ARG A 244 -6.56 -4.42 21.67
CA ARG A 244 -6.49 -4.83 23.07
C ARG A 244 -5.13 -5.42 23.40
N GLU A 245 -4.67 -6.38 22.61
CA GLU A 245 -3.38 -7.06 22.87
C GLU A 245 -2.20 -6.11 22.72
N THR A 246 -2.20 -5.22 21.71
CA THR A 246 -1.12 -4.23 21.53
C THR A 246 -1.02 -3.29 22.73
N GLY A 247 -2.14 -2.94 23.37
CA GLY A 247 -2.14 -2.15 24.61
C GLY A 247 -1.53 -2.88 25.81
N ASN A 248 -1.52 -4.22 25.82
CA ASN A 248 -0.92 -5.05 26.86
C ASN A 248 0.52 -5.49 26.52
N MET A 249 0.92 -5.39 25.25
CA MET A 249 2.28 -5.64 24.76
C MET A 249 3.20 -4.45 25.08
N THR A 250 3.21 -4.00 26.33
CA THR A 250 4.05 -2.93 26.86
C THR A 250 5.45 -3.43 27.22
N LEU A 251 6.12 -4.09 26.27
CA LEU A 251 7.57 -4.35 26.32
C LEU A 251 8.38 -3.36 25.45
N PHE A 252 7.70 -2.41 24.79
CA PHE A 252 8.33 -1.30 24.10
C PHE A 252 7.87 0.02 24.72
N SER A 253 8.84 0.95 24.88
CA SER A 253 8.69 2.28 25.46
C SER A 253 7.32 2.92 25.24
N THR A 254 6.73 3.42 26.34
CA THR A 254 5.49 4.21 26.34
C THR A 254 5.68 5.63 25.82
N ASP A 255 6.85 5.97 25.26
CA ASP A 255 7.09 7.20 24.51
C ASP A 255 7.03 6.95 22.99
N PRO A 256 5.83 6.69 22.43
CA PRO A 256 5.67 6.59 20.99
C PRO A 256 5.98 7.91 20.30
N LEU A 257 5.89 9.03 21.01
CA LEU A 257 6.23 10.36 20.50
C LEU A 257 7.73 10.53 20.27
N ASP A 258 8.60 10.11 21.20
CA ASP A 258 10.06 10.23 21.02
C ASP A 258 10.59 9.22 19.99
N GLY A 259 10.04 8.00 19.99
CA GLY A 259 10.32 7.00 18.96
C GLY A 259 9.83 7.42 17.57
N TRP A 260 8.64 8.02 17.49
CA TRP A 260 8.09 8.58 16.25
C TRP A 260 8.85 9.82 15.80
N GLN A 261 9.25 10.70 16.72
CA GLN A 261 10.06 11.87 16.39
C GLN A 261 11.42 11.45 15.84
N SER A 262 12.15 10.60 16.54
CA SER A 262 13.45 10.09 16.05
C SER A 262 13.35 9.34 14.72
N SER A 263 12.25 8.61 14.47
CA SER A 263 12.05 7.85 13.24
C SER A 263 11.47 8.66 12.07
N PHE A 264 10.67 9.70 12.33
CA PHE A 264 9.84 10.36 11.32
C PHE A 264 9.83 11.90 11.34
N SER A 265 10.31 12.60 12.39
CA SER A 265 10.08 14.06 12.51
C SER A 265 11.00 14.96 11.67
N ILE A 266 12.18 14.51 11.23
CA ILE A 266 13.11 15.34 10.44
C ILE A 266 13.73 14.59 9.25
N LYS A 267 13.54 13.27 9.15
CA LYS A 267 14.14 12.43 8.10
C LYS A 267 13.38 12.43 6.78
N SER A 268 12.45 13.35 6.52
CA SER A 268 11.54 13.24 5.37
C SER A 268 11.72 14.32 4.31
N SER A 269 12.65 15.27 4.42
CA SER A 269 12.96 16.18 3.30
C SER A 269 14.46 16.43 3.12
N LEU A 270 15.22 16.52 4.22
CA LEU A 270 16.68 16.65 4.17
C LEU A 270 17.37 15.34 3.76
N SER A 271 16.81 14.19 4.18
CA SER A 271 17.24 12.85 3.74
C SER A 271 17.07 12.63 2.23
N TRP A 272 16.22 13.42 1.56
CA TRP A 272 16.05 13.37 0.11
C TRP A 272 17.29 13.89 -0.62
N PHE A 273 18.08 14.77 0.03
CA PHE A 273 19.27 15.40 -0.55
C PHE A 273 20.58 14.91 0.09
N ASP A 274 20.54 14.34 1.30
CA ASP A 274 21.71 13.96 2.08
C ASP A 274 21.83 12.45 2.35
N ARG A 275 21.74 11.65 1.29
CA ARG A 275 21.79 10.17 1.41
C ARG A 275 23.16 9.65 1.85
N GLY A 276 24.22 10.42 1.60
CA GLY A 276 25.59 10.11 2.03
C GLY A 276 25.93 10.60 3.44
N GLY A 277 24.97 11.25 4.12
CA GLY A 277 25.15 11.75 5.47
C GLY A 277 26.14 12.91 5.61
N LEU A 278 26.40 13.68 4.54
CA LEU A 278 27.31 14.82 4.53
C LEU A 278 26.75 16.02 5.32
N LEU A 279 25.47 16.33 5.14
CA LEU A 279 24.75 17.41 5.83
C LEU A 279 24.30 17.01 7.25
N THR A 280 24.30 15.71 7.55
CA THR A 280 23.88 15.12 8.83
C THR A 280 25.06 14.58 9.64
N GLN A 281 26.31 14.89 9.26
CA GLN A 281 27.51 14.56 10.04
C GLN A 281 27.43 15.19 11.44
N GLY A 282 27.64 14.36 12.48
CA GLY A 282 27.62 14.80 13.87
C GLY A 282 26.23 14.83 14.53
N MET A 283 25.17 14.42 13.83
CA MET A 283 23.86 14.23 14.48
C MET A 283 23.91 13.08 15.50
N PRO A 284 23.10 13.14 16.57
CA PRO A 284 23.00 12.05 17.53
C PRO A 284 22.62 10.71 16.84
N PRO A 285 23.08 9.55 17.35
CA PRO A 285 22.96 8.26 16.65
C PRO A 285 21.54 7.89 16.21
N ASN A 286 20.52 8.30 16.96
CA ASN A 286 19.10 8.13 16.69
C ASN A 286 18.58 8.95 15.48
N PHE A 287 19.30 9.98 15.04
CA PHE A 287 18.97 10.86 13.92
C PHE A 287 19.72 10.55 12.63
N THR A 288 20.56 9.50 12.61
CA THR A 288 21.23 9.07 11.38
C THR A 288 20.22 8.81 10.26
N VAL A 289 20.49 9.37 9.08
CA VAL A 289 19.72 9.09 7.86
C VAL A 289 20.08 7.67 7.44
N GLU A 290 19.45 6.68 8.08
CA GLU A 290 19.41 5.35 7.50
C GLU A 290 18.73 5.47 6.13
N ALA A 291 19.13 4.64 5.17
CA ALA A 291 18.60 4.58 3.81
C ALA A 291 17.09 4.24 3.72
N GLY A 292 16.36 4.38 4.84
CA GLY A 292 14.93 4.31 4.99
C GLY A 292 14.20 5.42 4.24
N GLY A 293 13.87 5.13 3.00
CA GLY A 293 12.45 5.00 2.74
C GLY A 293 11.74 6.13 2.01
N PHE A 294 12.37 7.29 1.75
CA PHE A 294 11.73 8.37 1.01
C PHE A 294 12.68 9.05 0.00
N TYR A 295 12.26 9.08 -1.27
CA TYR A 295 12.96 9.59 -2.43
C TYR A 295 12.06 10.44 -3.35
N LEU A 296 12.63 11.52 -3.92
CA LEU A 296 11.97 12.43 -4.85
C LEU A 296 12.52 12.20 -6.28
N GLY A 297 11.77 11.43 -7.08
CA GLY A 297 11.68 11.58 -8.54
C GLY A 297 12.85 11.26 -9.50
N LEU A 298 14.13 11.26 -9.11
CA LEU A 298 15.27 10.83 -9.95
C LEU A 298 15.75 9.38 -9.71
N VAL A 299 15.41 8.42 -10.57
CA VAL A 299 16.08 7.10 -10.50
C VAL A 299 17.56 7.31 -10.84
N MET A 300 18.44 7.44 -9.84
CA MET A 300 19.88 7.31 -10.00
C MET A 300 20.16 5.83 -10.20
N ALA A 301 20.09 5.36 -11.45
CA ALA A 301 20.66 4.09 -11.87
C ALA A 301 22.18 4.19 -11.80
N VAL A 302 22.74 4.27 -10.60
CA VAL A 302 24.15 3.96 -10.37
C VAL A 302 24.16 2.54 -9.84
N ALA A 303 24.46 1.62 -10.76
CA ALA A 303 24.84 0.27 -10.41
C ALA A 303 26.04 0.35 -9.46
N THR A 304 25.84 0.00 -8.19
CA THR A 304 26.95 -0.31 -7.30
C THR A 304 27.15 -1.81 -7.36
N ALA A 305 28.18 -2.19 -8.13
CA ALA A 305 28.91 -3.44 -7.95
C ALA A 305 29.53 -3.51 -6.55
#